data_AF-A0A520LK27-F1
#
_entry.id   AF-A0A520LK27-F1
#
_cell.length_a   1.000
_cell.length_b   1.000
_cell.length_c   1.000
_cell.angle_alpha   90.00
_cell.angle_beta   90.00
_cell.angle_gamma   90.00
#
_symmetry.space_group_name_H-M   'P 1'
#
loop_
_entity.id
_entity.type
_entity.pdbx_description
1 polymer ?
#
loop_
_entity_poly.entity_id
_entity_poly.type
_entity_poly.pdbx_seq_one_letter_code
_entity_poly.pdbx_strand_id
1 'polypeptide(L)' 'MISFYTPQKDFGTQESLDQEMINLFVDGKSISVKKGTSVMRAAAENGVKIPK' A
#
# COMPACT_ATOMS: atom_id res chain seq x y z
N MET A 1 8.10 -28.49 -15.70
CA MET A 1 7.88 -27.68 -14.48
C MET A 1 6.50 -27.06 -14.56
N ILE A 2 5.65 -27.30 -13.57
CA ILE A 2 4.34 -26.63 -13.46
C ILE A 2 4.57 -25.41 -12.56
N SER A 3 4.49 -24.20 -13.11
CA SER A 3 4.51 -22.97 -12.30
C SER A 3 3.12 -22.74 -11.73
N PHE A 4 3.00 -22.77 -10.41
CA PHE A 4 1.77 -22.37 -9.73
C PHE A 4 1.65 -20.85 -9.79
N TYR A 5 0.52 -20.36 -10.31
CA TYR A 5 0.19 -18.93 -10.26
C TYR A 5 -0.23 -18.57 -8.84
N THR A 6 0.53 -17.71 -8.17
CA THR A 6 0.15 -17.09 -6.90
C THR A 6 -0.59 -15.78 -7.22
N PRO A 7 -1.85 -15.60 -6.75
CA PRO A 7 -2.55 -14.34 -6.96
C PRO A 7 -1.82 -13.21 -6.23
N GLN A 8 -1.22 -12.31 -7.01
CA GLN A 8 -0.62 -11.09 -6.47
C GLN A 8 -1.74 -10.21 -5.89
N LYS A 9 -1.57 -9.74 -4.67
CA LYS A 9 -2.52 -8.82 -4.05
C LYS A 9 -2.54 -7.52 -4.86
N ASP A 10 -3.72 -7.13 -5.35
CA ASP A 10 -3.89 -5.88 -6.09
C ASP A 10 -3.86 -4.71 -5.10
N PHE A 11 -2.79 -3.91 -5.17
CA PHE A 11 -2.59 -2.72 -4.35
C PHE A 11 -3.07 -1.43 -5.05
N GLY A 12 -3.66 -1.54 -6.25
CA GLY A 12 -4.30 -0.45 -7.00
C GLY A 12 -3.37 0.58 -7.66
N THR A 13 -2.16 0.82 -7.13
CA THR A 13 -1.13 1.71 -7.71
C THR A 13 0.26 1.09 -7.59
N GLN A 14 1.29 1.59 -8.29
CA GLN A 14 2.66 1.08 -8.19
C GLN A 14 3.30 1.39 -6.82
N GLU A 15 4.36 0.65 -6.46
CA GLU A 15 5.14 0.94 -5.26
C GLU A 15 5.94 2.23 -5.46
N SER A 16 6.03 3.04 -4.41
CA SER A 16 6.90 4.21 -4.45
C SER A 16 8.36 3.79 -4.43
N LEU A 17 9.12 4.42 -5.32
CA LEU A 17 10.55 4.16 -5.49
C LEU A 17 11.40 4.87 -4.43
N ASP A 18 10.83 5.84 -3.72
CA ASP A 18 11.52 6.58 -2.66
C ASP A 18 11.81 5.67 -1.46
N GLN A 19 13.02 5.82 -0.90
CA GLN A 19 13.46 5.06 0.27
C GLN A 19 13.14 5.77 1.59
N GLU A 20 12.68 7.02 1.54
CA GLU A 20 12.34 7.80 2.73
C GLU A 20 11.00 7.31 3.30
N MET A 21 11.00 6.85 4.55
CA MET A 21 9.79 6.41 5.25
C MET A 21 9.13 7.60 5.94
N ILE A 22 7.86 7.84 5.66
CA ILE A 22 7.04 8.88 6.27
C ILE A 22 5.90 8.25 7.09
N ASN A 23 5.55 8.91 8.19
CA ASN A 23 4.41 8.52 9.02
C ASN A 23 3.18 9.32 8.63
N LEU A 24 2.08 8.62 8.37
CA LEU A 24 0.78 9.19 8.04
C LEU A 24 -0.25 8.72 9.06
N PHE A 25 -1.23 9.58 9.36
CA PHE A 25 -2.39 9.20 10.15
C PHE A 25 -3.59 8.99 9.22
N VAL A 26 -4.06 7.75 9.12
CA VAL A 26 -5.21 7.37 8.29
C VAL A 26 -6.22 6.64 9.16
N ASP A 27 -7.45 7.15 9.25
CA ASP A 27 -8.56 6.56 10.02
C ASP A 27 -8.20 6.26 11.50
N GLY A 28 -7.50 7.19 12.15
CA GLY A 28 -7.06 7.04 13.55
C GLY A 28 -5.88 6.10 13.77
N LYS A 29 -5.30 5.51 12.72
CA LYS A 29 -4.07 4.71 12.79
C LYS A 29 -2.86 5.48 12.27
N SER A 30 -1.77 5.39 13.01
CA SER A 30 -0.45 5.80 12.51
C SER A 30 0.12 4.69 11.64
N ILE A 31 0.40 4.99 10.38
CA ILE A 31 0.95 4.05 9.40
C ILE A 31 2.25 4.62 8.82
N SER A 32 3.25 3.77 8.62
CA SER A 32 4.53 4.16 8.00
C SER A 32 4.57 3.65 6.57
N VAL A 33 4.76 4.55 5.61
CA VAL A 33 4.84 4.22 4.18
C VAL A 33 5.98 4.99 3.53
N LYS A 34 6.42 4.54 2.35
CA LYS A 34 7.41 5.27 1.57
C LYS A 34 6.86 6.61 1.12
N LYS A 35 7.70 7.63 1.10
CA LYS A 35 7.37 8.93 0.52
C LYS A 35 6.92 8.75 -0.94
N GLY A 36 5.94 9.54 -1.37
CA GLY A 36 5.33 9.39 -2.68
C GLY A 36 4.34 8.23 -2.80
N THR A 37 4.05 7.46 -1.74
CA THR A 37 3.01 6.42 -1.76
C THR A 37 1.64 7.07 -1.82
N SER A 38 0.80 6.61 -2.74
CA SER A 38 -0.57 7.11 -2.83
C SER A 38 -1.35 6.80 -1.55
N VAL A 39 -2.24 7.72 -1.15
CA VAL A 39 -3.08 7.52 0.06
C VAL A 39 -3.91 6.23 -0.06
N MET A 40 -4.40 5.92 -1.26
CA MET A 40 -5.16 4.69 -1.55
C MET A 40 -4.32 3.43 -1.30
N ARG A 41 -3.05 3.43 -1.70
CA ARG A 41 -2.15 2.30 -1.48
C ARG A 41 -1.72 2.17 -0.03
N ALA A 42 -1.39 3.30 0.61
CA ALA A 42 -1.08 3.34 2.04
C ALA A 42 -2.23 2.76 2.89
N ALA A 43 -3.48 3.12 2.55
CA ALA A 43 -4.67 2.57 3.16
C ALA A 43 -4.84 1.07 2.88
N ALA A 44 -4.72 0.65 1.62
CA ALA A 44 -4.88 -0.76 1.22
C ALA A 44 -3.83 -1.70 1.86
N GLU A 45 -2.57 -1.27 1.95
CA GLU A 45 -1.49 -2.01 2.63
C GLU A 45 -1.76 -2.17 4.12
N ASN A 46 -2.38 -1.16 4.75
CA ASN A 46 -2.74 -1.17 6.17
C ASN A 46 -4.16 -1.68 6.45
N GLY A 47 -4.81 -2.29 5.45
CA GLY A 47 -6.13 -2.93 5.58
C GLY A 47 -7.31 -1.96 5.68
N VAL A 48 -7.11 -0.68 5.37
CA VAL A 48 -8.16 0.34 5.31
C VAL A 48 -8.74 0.34 3.89
N LYS A 49 -10.00 -0.09 3.75
CA LYS A 49 -10.68 -0.18 2.46
C LYS A 49 -11.42 1.13 2.18
N ILE A 50 -10.85 1.97 1.33
CA ILE A 50 -11.48 3.22 0.90
C ILE A 50 -12.47 2.91 -0.23
N PRO A 51 -13.77 3.19 -0.07
CA PRO A 51 -14.75 3.02 -1.15
C PRO A 51 -14.42 3.96 -2.33
N LYS A 52 -14.72 3.50 -3.55
CA LYS A 52 -14.52 4.26 -4.80
C LYS A 52 -15.56 5.36 -4.97
#